data_AF-A0A7Y0SQG5-F1
#
_entry.id   AF-A0A7Y0SQG5-F1
#
_cell.length_a   1.000
_cell.length_b   1.000
_cell.length_c   1.000
_cell.angle_alpha   90.00
_cell.angle_beta   90.00
_cell.angle_gamma   90.00
#
_symmetry.space_group_name_H-M   'P 1'
#
loop_
_entity.id
_entity.type
_entity.pdbx_description
1 polymer ?
#
loop_
_entity_poly.entity_id
_entity_poly.type
_entity_poly.pdbx_seq_one_letter_code
_entity_poly.pdbx_strand_id
1 'polypeptide(L)'
;VTIHDVMTDQRFERKAKALVNAAGPWVKQFFDDGLEQASPRNIRLIKGSHIVVPRIHNEPQAYILQNKDNRIVFMIPYLDKFSIIGTTDVEYKGDPREVSISDD
;
A
#
# COMPACT_ATOMS: atom_id res chain seq x y z
N VAL A 1 16.81 -16.26 -12.59
CA VAL A 1 16.02 -15.87 -11.41
C VAL A 1 15.76 -17.12 -10.59
N THR A 2 16.14 -17.09 -9.31
CA THR A 2 15.83 -18.15 -8.35
C THR A 2 14.56 -17.76 -7.61
N ILE A 3 13.59 -18.66 -7.55
CA ILE A 3 12.27 -18.43 -6.96
C ILE A 3 12.09 -19.44 -5.82
N HIS A 4 11.57 -18.98 -4.69
CA HIS A 4 11.19 -19.79 -3.54
C HIS A 4 9.66 -19.84 -3.45
N ASP A 5 9.11 -21.04 -3.56
CA ASP A 5 7.69 -21.28 -3.31
C ASP A 5 7.46 -21.37 -1.79
N VAL A 6 6.81 -20.35 -1.24
CA VAL A 6 6.54 -20.24 0.21
C VAL A 6 5.49 -21.24 0.72
N MET A 7 4.76 -21.92 -0.17
CA MET A 7 3.75 -22.93 0.19
C MET A 7 4.35 -24.32 0.28
N THR A 8 5.33 -24.62 -0.57
CA THR A 8 5.95 -25.95 -0.68
C THR A 8 7.39 -26.01 -0.19
N ASP A 9 7.98 -24.86 0.14
CA ASP A 9 9.39 -24.65 0.48
C ASP A 9 10.39 -25.04 -0.63
N GLN A 10 9.89 -25.25 -1.86
CA GLN A 10 10.74 -25.62 -2.99
C GLN A 10 11.41 -24.41 -3.63
N ARG A 11 12.62 -24.60 -4.17
CA ARG A 11 13.33 -23.60 -4.96
C ARG A 11 13.47 -24.04 -6.41
N PHE A 12 13.30 -23.11 -7.34
CA PHE A 12 13.48 -23.37 -8.76
C PHE A 12 14.11 -22.20 -9.49
N GLU A 13 14.83 -22.52 -10.56
CA GLU A 13 15.48 -21.53 -11.42
C GLU A 13 14.69 -21.32 -12.72
N ARG A 14 14.64 -20.07 -13.16
CA ARG A 14 14.08 -19.67 -14.45
C ARG A 14 15.04 -18.76 -15.20
N LYS A 15 15.19 -19.01 -16.50
CA LYS A 15 15.88 -18.14 -17.45
C LYS A 15 14.86 -17.28 -18.17
N ALA A 16 15.17 -16.01 -18.36
CA ALA A 16 14.32 -15.05 -19.06
C ALA A 16 15.18 -14.09 -19.89
N LYS A 17 14.62 -13.55 -20.97
CA LYS A 17 15.30 -12.53 -21.80
C LYS A 17 15.29 -11.15 -21.14
N ALA A 18 14.35 -10.91 -20.24
CA ALA A 18 14.20 -9.67 -19.50
C ALA A 18 13.59 -9.96 -18.12
N LEU A 19 13.84 -9.07 -17.15
CA LEU A 19 13.28 -9.10 -15.81
C LEU A 19 12.70 -7.73 -15.48
N VAL A 20 11.48 -7.69 -14.96
CA VAL A 20 10.81 -6.46 -14.52
C VAL A 20 10.61 -6.54 -13.01
N ASN A 21 11.15 -5.56 -12.28
CA ASN A 21 10.88 -5.40 -10.86
C ASN A 21 9.66 -4.48 -10.67
N ALA A 22 8.51 -5.08 -10.37
CA ALA A 22 7.24 -4.38 -10.09
C ALA A 22 6.75 -4.64 -8.66
N ALA A 23 7.67 -4.82 -7.71
CA ALA A 23 7.37 -5.24 -6.34
C ALA A 23 6.80 -4.13 -5.43
N GLY A 24 6.22 -3.04 -6.00
CA GLY A 24 5.56 -1.98 -5.21
C GLY A 24 6.43 -1.43 -4.07
N PRO A 25 5.95 -1.43 -2.80
CA PRO A 25 6.73 -0.99 -1.63
C PRO A 25 8.10 -1.65 -1.47
N TRP A 26 8.26 -2.88 -2.00
CA TRP A 26 9.50 -3.66 -1.91
C TRP A 26 10.46 -3.43 -3.09
N VAL A 27 10.16 -2.53 -4.04
CA VAL A 27 10.99 -2.40 -5.25
C VAL A 27 12.45 -2.09 -4.92
N LYS A 28 12.73 -1.24 -3.92
CA LYS A 28 14.11 -0.95 -3.46
C LYS A 28 14.73 -2.15 -2.75
N GLN A 29 13.98 -2.79 -1.85
CA GLN A 29 14.46 -3.97 -1.11
C GLN A 29 14.84 -5.10 -2.07
N PHE A 30 14.09 -5.31 -3.15
CA PHE A 30 14.43 -6.31 -4.16
C PHE A 30 15.77 -6.02 -4.87
N PHE A 31 16.13 -4.75 -5.07
CA PHE A 31 17.46 -4.40 -5.53
C PHE A 31 18.51 -4.69 -4.47
N ASP A 32 18.31 -4.22 -3.23
CA ASP A 32 19.30 -4.34 -2.16
C ASP A 32 19.60 -5.80 -1.77
N ASP A 33 18.56 -6.65 -1.69
CA ASP A 33 18.66 -8.04 -1.20
C ASP A 33 18.82 -9.06 -2.35
N GLY A 34 18.24 -8.76 -3.51
CA GLY A 34 18.09 -9.71 -4.63
C GLY A 34 19.06 -9.49 -5.79
N LEU A 35 19.75 -8.34 -5.84
CA LEU A 35 20.67 -7.97 -6.91
C LEU A 35 21.96 -7.39 -6.32
N GLU A 36 23.10 -7.63 -6.96
CA GLU A 36 24.36 -6.95 -6.61
C GLU A 36 24.42 -5.53 -7.23
N GLN A 37 23.29 -4.81 -7.22
CA GLN A 37 23.15 -3.51 -7.87
C GLN A 37 22.38 -2.54 -6.98
N ALA A 38 22.88 -1.31 -6.87
CA ALA A 38 22.16 -0.24 -6.18
C ALA A 38 20.84 0.08 -6.90
N SER A 39 19.76 0.25 -6.11
CA SER A 39 18.50 0.76 -6.65
C SER A 39 18.72 2.13 -7.31
N PRO A 40 18.24 2.35 -8.55
CA PRO A 40 18.39 3.64 -9.23
C PRO A 40 17.55 4.76 -8.59
N ARG A 41 16.61 4.42 -7.70
CA ARG A 41 15.73 5.39 -7.02
C ARG A 41 15.47 4.98 -5.57
N ASN A 42 15.34 6.00 -4.72
CA ASN A 42 14.80 5.82 -3.38
C ASN A 42 13.27 5.87 -3.41
N ILE A 43 12.66 5.14 -2.47
CA ILE A 43 11.21 5.15 -2.25
C ILE A 43 10.97 5.79 -0.89
N ARG A 44 9.95 6.63 -0.81
CA ARG A 44 9.40 7.09 0.45
C ARG A 44 8.07 6.36 0.65
N LEU A 45 7.98 5.56 1.71
CA LEU A 45 6.73 4.88 2.06
C LEU A 45 5.85 5.87 2.82
N ILE A 46 4.65 6.08 2.29
CA ILE A 46 3.63 6.92 2.91
C ILE A 46 2.43 6.02 3.22
N LYS A 47 2.17 5.81 4.50
CA LYS A 47 1.02 5.08 5.01
C LYS A 47 -0.22 5.96 4.87
N GLY A 48 -1.27 5.38 4.32
CA GLY A 48 -2.63 5.90 4.39
C GLY A 48 -3.57 4.90 5.04
N SER A 49 -4.43 5.36 5.93
CA SER A 49 -5.42 4.53 6.63
C SER A 49 -6.85 5.01 6.34
N HIS A 50 -7.79 4.08 6.41
CA HIS A 50 -9.22 4.36 6.29
C HIS A 50 -9.95 3.74 7.48
N ILE A 51 -11.05 4.37 7.88
CA ILE A 51 -12.01 3.79 8.83
C ILE A 51 -13.31 3.45 8.11
N VAL A 52 -14.00 2.42 8.61
CA VAL A 52 -15.31 2.00 8.12
C VAL A 52 -16.32 2.13 9.25
N VAL A 53 -17.41 2.84 9.00
CA VAL A 53 -18.47 3.10 9.99
C VAL A 53 -19.83 2.77 9.38
N PRO A 54 -20.89 2.55 10.20
CA PRO A 54 -22.26 2.49 9.68
C PRO A 54 -22.55 3.71 8.80
N ARG A 55 -23.33 3.49 7.74
CA ARG A 55 -23.61 4.51 6.73
C ARG A 55 -24.14 5.80 7.37
N ILE A 56 -23.48 6.92 7.07
CA ILE A 56 -23.76 8.22 7.68
C ILE A 56 -24.99 8.90 7.06
N HIS A 57 -25.27 8.65 5.78
CA HIS A 57 -26.43 9.20 5.06
C HIS A 57 -26.90 8.26 3.93
N ASN A 58 -28.15 8.40 3.50
CA ASN A 58 -28.75 7.55 2.45
C ASN A 58 -28.50 8.03 1.01
N GLU A 59 -27.81 9.15 0.83
CA GLU A 59 -27.44 9.64 -0.51
C GLU A 59 -26.43 8.69 -1.19
N PRO A 60 -26.51 8.52 -2.52
CA PRO A 60 -25.59 7.66 -3.28
C PRO A 60 -24.22 8.32 -3.57
N GLN A 61 -24.09 9.64 -3.41
CA GLN A 61 -22.88 10.38 -3.72
C GLN A 61 -21.81 10.23 -2.64
N ALA A 62 -20.55 10.31 -3.05
CA ALA A 62 -19.42 10.51 -2.14
C ALA A 62 -19.19 12.00 -1.90
N TYR A 63 -18.61 12.32 -0.74
CA TYR A 63 -18.17 13.66 -0.41
C TYR A 63 -16.66 13.77 -0.45
N ILE A 64 -16.19 14.94 -0.87
CA ILE A 64 -14.81 15.39 -0.73
C ILE A 64 -14.80 16.53 0.29
N LEU A 65 -14.08 16.32 1.39
CA LEU A 65 -13.99 17.24 2.52
C LEU A 65 -12.62 17.92 2.48
N GLN A 66 -12.60 19.25 2.48
CA GLN A 66 -11.36 20.02 2.55
C GLN A 66 -10.96 20.17 4.02
N ASN A 67 -9.86 19.53 4.42
CA ASN A 67 -9.35 19.59 5.78
C ASN A 67 -8.53 20.88 6.00
N LYS A 68 -8.38 21.30 7.26
CA LYS A 68 -7.65 22.54 7.62
C LYS A 68 -6.16 22.50 7.26
N ASP A 69 -5.59 21.31 7.12
CA ASP A 69 -4.21 21.09 6.69
C ASP A 69 -4.05 21.06 5.16
N ASN A 70 -5.07 21.50 4.41
CA ASN A 70 -5.15 21.52 2.95
C ASN A 70 -5.19 20.14 2.28
N ARG A 71 -5.33 19.06 3.05
CA ARG A 71 -5.63 17.74 2.48
C ARG A 71 -7.10 17.63 2.14
N ILE A 72 -7.41 16.68 1.27
CA ILE A 72 -8.78 16.22 1.05
C ILE A 72 -9.01 14.89 1.76
N VAL A 73 -10.20 14.72 2.33
CA VAL A 73 -10.68 13.46 2.90
C VAL A 73 -11.96 13.08 2.19
N PHE A 74 -12.08 11.82 1.80
CA PHE A 74 -13.29 11.29 1.20
C PHE A 74 -14.19 10.66 2.27
N MET A 75 -15.50 10.79 2.06
CA MET A 75 -16.53 9.97 2.69
C MET A 75 -17.31 9.29 1.58
N ILE A 76 -17.19 7.96 1.49
CA ILE A 76 -17.67 7.17 0.35
C ILE A 76 -18.72 6.17 0.85
N PRO A 77 -19.95 6.16 0.31
CA PRO A 77 -20.91 5.08 0.54
C PRO A 77 -20.32 3.73 0.13
N TYR A 78 -20.41 2.73 1.01
CA TYR A 78 -19.74 1.45 0.82
C TYR A 78 -20.63 0.26 1.19
N LEU A 79 -20.75 -0.70 0.27
CA LEU A 79 -21.52 -1.94 0.42
C LEU A 79 -22.94 -1.70 0.99
N ASP A 80 -23.59 -0.62 0.55
CA ASP A 80 -24.93 -0.14 0.92
C ASP A 80 -25.19 0.20 2.39
N LYS A 81 -24.34 -0.29 3.32
CA LYS A 81 -24.54 -0.25 4.76
C LYS A 81 -23.48 0.55 5.52
N PHE A 82 -22.39 0.93 4.86
CA PHE A 82 -21.25 1.58 5.48
C PHE A 82 -20.86 2.88 4.77
N SER A 83 -20.00 3.64 5.44
CA SER A 83 -19.23 4.74 4.87
C SER A 83 -17.75 4.47 5.13
N ILE A 84 -16.92 4.60 4.09
CA ILE A 84 -15.45 4.62 4.21
C ILE A 84 -15.01 6.08 4.33
N ILE A 85 -14.17 6.38 5.33
CA ILE A 85 -13.58 7.70 5.53
C ILE A 85 -12.06 7.59 5.48
N GLY A 86 -11.41 8.43 4.67
CA GLY A 86 -9.95 8.49 4.56
C GLY A 86 -9.46 9.35 3.38
N THR A 87 -8.16 9.46 3.14
CA THR A 87 -7.05 8.77 3.82
C THR A 87 -6.11 9.76 4.54
N THR A 88 -5.12 9.21 5.22
CA THR A 88 -3.98 9.91 5.85
C THR A 88 -2.71 9.84 4.98
N ASP A 89 -1.72 10.70 5.24
CA ASP A 89 -0.35 10.56 4.72
C ASP A 89 0.62 10.65 5.89
N VAL A 90 1.06 9.49 6.34
CA VAL A 90 2.02 9.35 7.44
C VAL A 90 3.26 8.68 6.89
N GLU A 91 4.44 9.27 7.12
CA GLU A 91 5.69 8.61 6.72
C GLU A 91 5.85 7.29 7.45
N TYR A 92 6.15 6.23 6.72
CA TYR A 92 6.24 4.87 7.26
C TYR A 92 7.65 4.31 7.15
N LYS A 93 8.09 3.66 8.23
CA LYS A 93 9.35 2.93 8.31
C LYS A 93 9.05 1.57 8.93
N GLY A 94 9.43 0.49 8.25
CA GLY A 94 9.14 -0.87 8.69
C GLY A 94 8.75 -1.78 7.53
N ASP A 95 8.33 -2.99 7.86
CA ASP A 95 7.84 -3.96 6.89
C ASP A 95 6.47 -3.55 6.36
N PRO A 96 6.30 -3.31 5.04
CA PRO A 96 5.00 -2.93 4.48
C PRO A 96 3.87 -3.95 4.73
N ARG A 97 4.18 -5.20 5.14
CA ARG A 97 3.18 -6.21 5.55
C ARG A 97 2.55 -5.92 6.90
N GLU A 98 3.26 -5.22 7.78
CA GLU A 98 2.85 -4.94 9.17
C GLU A 98 2.20 -3.57 9.30
N VAL A 99 1.79 -2.95 8.18
CA VAL A 99 1.21 -1.61 8.20
C VAL A 99 -0.20 -1.64 8.82
N SER A 100 -0.42 -0.80 9.84
CA SER A 100 -1.71 -0.64 10.49
C SER A 100 -2.03 0.83 10.78
N ILE A 101 -3.30 1.13 10.99
CA ILE A 101 -3.73 2.43 11.51
C ILE A 101 -3.03 2.68 12.86
N SER A 102 -2.65 3.94 13.10
CA SER A 102 -2.10 4.41 14.38
C SER A 102 -3.22 5.00 15.24
N ASP A 103 -2.98 5.09 16.55
CA ASP A 103 -3.85 5.81 17.47
C ASP A 103 -3.69 7.34 17.36
N ASP A 104 -2.55 7.78 16.80
CA ASP A 104 -2.24 9.16 16.42
C ASP A 104 -2.85 9.53 15.06
#